data_AF-A0A1B6I3R9-F1
#
_entry.id   AF-A0A1B6I3R9-F1
#
_cell.length_a   1.000
_cell.length_b   1.000
_cell.length_c   1.000
_cell.angle_alpha   90.00
_cell.angle_beta   90.00
_cell.angle_gamma   90.00
#
_symmetry.space_group_name_H-M   'P 1'
#
loop_
_entity.id
_entity.type
_entity.pdbx_description
1 polymer ?
#
loop_
_entity_poly.entity_id
_entity_poly.type
_entity_poly.pdbx_seq_one_letter_code
_entity_poly.pdbx_strand_id
1 'polypeptide(L)'
;MGNYHKLPDVQEVEEQEEEENSTICSAKSTRHQRKDHDKIPLQYTNRRRVEKVSADSSKSNEERKKENEQEFENIRLQIEDYSISKGHSSQRSNNRKSCSASNSASSSGSSHPEVEAFQKYLNEHGGHYGGWKVKDHLFFLKMKKKYPLNKTAETVNEHFPDISIEMVMAHDVWYNEYSRLRIANKRAVEEWKKSQKSFGKVEEKPKPEPISQTVPIKRDPRLKEKIEIWKAHTLAAKLKRMEEHQEKELRKKRKEEEKKKLQEQKRALVDRYRQEKLSEEMAMKTAEETERLQAKQESMQQAATLLKYFRYEDRRFTDRLKARKQLKEREKEEPRVKSCVEVRRDPNRLLQPTLGWLYHTRKCEDSDSSTVSAPQLHIQHLRKLGKPAWRKGLTS
;
A
#
# COMPACT_ATOMS: atom_id res chain seq x y z
N MET A 1 -18.96 21.99 61.28
CA MET A 1 -17.67 22.70 61.13
C MET A 1 -16.68 22.03 62.06
N GLY A 2 -15.65 21.38 61.50
CA GLY A 2 -14.59 20.71 62.27
C GLY A 2 -14.51 19.20 62.09
N ASN A 3 -14.39 18.70 60.86
CA ASN A 3 -14.01 17.31 60.59
C ASN A 3 -12.48 17.16 60.70
N TYR A 4 -12.00 16.46 61.73
CA TYR A 4 -10.66 15.89 61.78
C TYR A 4 -10.79 14.36 61.72
N HIS A 5 -10.48 13.77 60.55
CA HIS A 5 -10.16 12.35 60.42
C HIS A 5 -8.67 12.19 60.80
N LYS A 6 -8.31 11.59 61.93
CA LYS A 6 -8.26 10.16 62.28
C LYS A 6 -7.28 9.37 61.40
N LEU A 7 -6.02 9.37 61.82
CA LEU A 7 -5.03 8.31 61.57
C LEU A 7 -5.43 7.03 62.31
N PRO A 8 -5.11 5.86 61.76
CA PRO A 8 -4.49 4.80 62.53
C PRO A 8 -3.34 4.17 61.72
N ASP A 9 -2.50 3.31 62.22
CA ASP A 9 -1.92 3.02 63.53
C ASP A 9 -0.79 2.05 63.16
N VAL A 10 0.36 2.21 63.78
CA VAL A 10 1.55 1.39 63.52
C VAL A 10 1.40 0.13 64.37
N GLN A 11 1.40 -1.04 63.75
CA GLN A 11 1.77 -2.28 64.43
C GLN A 11 2.80 -3.04 63.61
N GLU A 12 3.97 -3.17 64.24
CA GLU A 12 5.08 -4.07 63.95
C GLU A 12 4.70 -5.54 64.15
N VAL A 13 5.68 -6.41 63.82
CA VAL A 13 5.79 -7.86 64.05
C VAL A 13 5.20 -8.65 62.86
N GLU A 14 5.94 -9.48 62.11
CA GLU A 14 6.91 -10.49 62.53
C GLU A 14 7.81 -10.91 61.34
N GLU A 15 9.08 -11.17 61.63
CA GLU A 15 10.06 -11.84 60.78
C GLU A 15 9.61 -13.28 60.48
N GLN A 16 9.80 -13.73 59.23
CA GLN A 16 10.13 -15.12 58.95
C GLN A 16 10.84 -15.23 57.59
N GLU A 17 12.13 -15.52 57.70
CA GLU A 17 13.01 -16.00 56.65
C GLU A 17 12.53 -17.38 56.19
N GLU A 18 12.34 -17.58 54.88
CA GLU A 18 12.48 -18.91 54.29
C GLU A 18 13.40 -18.85 53.08
N GLU A 19 14.46 -19.62 53.26
CA GLU A 19 15.63 -19.86 52.46
C GLU A 19 15.33 -21.00 51.47
N GLU A 20 16.16 -21.10 50.42
CA GLU A 20 16.31 -22.26 49.52
C GLU A 20 15.20 -22.50 48.46
N ASN A 21 15.47 -22.64 47.16
CA ASN A 21 16.42 -23.59 46.59
C ASN A 21 16.83 -23.22 45.15
N SER A 22 18.13 -23.02 44.99
CA SER A 22 18.87 -22.98 43.73
C SER A 22 19.20 -24.42 43.31
N THR A 23 18.49 -24.96 42.32
CA THR A 23 18.85 -26.25 41.70
C THR A 23 19.63 -26.01 40.41
N ILE A 24 20.95 -26.05 40.56
CA ILE A 24 21.95 -26.20 39.49
C ILE A 24 21.90 -27.65 39.03
N CYS A 25 21.35 -27.92 37.84
CA CYS A 25 21.51 -29.23 37.18
C CYS A 25 22.71 -29.21 36.24
N SER A 26 23.82 -29.72 36.78
CA SER A 26 25.00 -30.17 36.04
C SER A 26 24.64 -31.42 35.21
N ALA A 27 24.79 -31.32 33.89
CA ALA A 27 24.68 -32.46 32.99
C ALA A 27 26.00 -32.64 32.22
N LYS A 28 26.47 -33.89 32.29
CA LYS A 28 27.82 -34.36 32.01
C LYS A 28 28.19 -34.28 30.53
N SER A 29 29.38 -33.75 30.30
CA SER A 29 30.13 -33.79 29.06
C SER A 29 30.41 -35.24 28.65
N THR A 30 29.82 -35.67 27.52
CA THR A 30 30.19 -36.92 26.85
C THR A 30 30.89 -36.58 25.54
N ARG A 31 32.22 -36.72 25.59
CA ARG A 31 33.15 -36.65 24.48
C ARG A 31 32.83 -37.76 23.48
N HIS A 32 32.32 -37.40 22.29
CA HIS A 32 32.25 -38.30 21.15
C HIS A 32 33.10 -37.74 20.02
N GLN A 33 34.17 -38.47 19.71
CA GLN A 33 34.99 -38.21 18.53
C GLN A 33 34.17 -38.46 17.27
N ARG A 34 34.18 -37.51 16.33
CA ARG A 34 33.87 -37.78 14.93
C ARG A 34 34.97 -37.21 14.06
N LYS A 35 35.42 -38.11 13.18
CA LYS A 35 36.53 -38.03 12.25
C LYS A 35 36.27 -37.00 11.18
N ASP A 36 37.37 -36.40 10.74
CA ASP A 36 37.52 -35.54 9.58
C ASP A 36 36.96 -36.19 8.31
N HIS A 37 36.10 -35.47 7.60
CA HIS A 37 35.82 -35.68 6.19
C HIS A 37 35.71 -34.31 5.50
N ASP A 38 36.73 -34.04 4.69
CA ASP A 38 36.73 -33.34 3.40
C ASP A 38 35.88 -32.07 3.25
N LYS A 39 36.60 -30.94 3.36
CA LYS A 39 36.19 -29.64 2.83
C LYS A 39 36.16 -29.69 1.30
N ILE A 40 34.97 -29.74 0.71
CA ILE A 40 34.75 -29.33 -0.68
C ILE A 40 34.28 -27.86 -0.67
N PRO A 41 34.97 -26.92 -1.34
CA PRO A 41 34.53 -25.53 -1.44
C PRO A 41 33.31 -25.40 -2.37
N LEU A 42 32.10 -25.40 -1.82
CA LEU A 42 30.88 -25.01 -2.54
C LEU A 42 30.75 -23.48 -2.56
N GLN A 43 31.59 -22.83 -3.34
CA GLN A 43 31.42 -21.44 -3.77
C GLN A 43 31.45 -21.45 -5.30
N TYR A 44 30.32 -21.83 -5.91
CA TYR A 44 29.84 -21.49 -7.27
C TYR A 44 28.85 -22.57 -7.70
N THR A 45 27.54 -22.28 -7.64
CA THR A 45 26.47 -22.89 -8.50
C THR A 45 25.04 -22.52 -8.08
N ASN A 46 24.81 -21.75 -7.01
CA ASN A 46 23.44 -21.36 -6.62
C ASN A 46 22.97 -19.97 -7.06
N ARG A 47 23.82 -19.14 -7.70
CA ARG A 47 23.42 -17.77 -8.07
C ARG A 47 22.51 -17.67 -9.30
N ARG A 48 22.58 -18.63 -10.24
CA ARG A 48 21.81 -18.55 -11.51
C ARG A 48 20.40 -19.15 -11.45
N ARG A 49 20.05 -19.90 -10.39
CA ARG A 49 18.73 -20.51 -10.24
C ARG A 49 17.75 -19.59 -9.51
N VAL A 50 18.24 -18.64 -8.71
CA VAL A 50 17.40 -17.69 -7.98
C VAL A 50 16.95 -16.53 -8.87
N GLU A 51 17.75 -16.13 -9.86
CA GLU A 51 17.39 -15.02 -10.77
C GLU A 51 16.32 -15.39 -11.80
N LYS A 52 16.19 -16.67 -12.19
CA LYS A 52 15.14 -17.10 -13.14
C LYS A 52 13.77 -17.37 -12.52
N VAL A 53 13.68 -17.51 -11.19
CA VAL A 53 12.41 -17.67 -10.47
C VAL A 53 11.91 -16.33 -9.90
N SER A 54 12.77 -15.31 -9.89
CA SER A 54 12.44 -13.97 -9.38
C SER A 54 11.69 -13.07 -10.38
N ALA A 55 11.56 -13.47 -11.65
CA ALA A 55 10.83 -12.67 -12.65
C ALA A 55 9.30 -12.91 -12.64
N ASP A 56 8.83 -14.04 -12.11
CA ASP A 56 7.39 -14.40 -12.09
C ASP A 56 6.70 -14.15 -10.72
N SER A 57 7.43 -13.70 -9.70
CA SER A 57 6.89 -13.52 -8.34
C SER A 57 6.82 -12.06 -7.87
N SER A 58 6.62 -11.11 -8.79
CA SER A 58 6.43 -9.69 -8.44
C SER A 58 4.98 -9.20 -8.53
N LYS A 59 4.00 -10.06 -8.84
CA LYS A 59 2.59 -9.67 -8.69
C LYS A 59 2.24 -9.59 -7.21
N SER A 60 2.02 -8.35 -6.75
CA SER A 60 1.51 -8.04 -5.42
C SER A 60 0.27 -8.89 -5.12
N ASN A 61 0.08 -9.32 -3.87
CA ASN A 61 -1.13 -10.03 -3.46
C ASN A 61 -2.41 -9.25 -3.81
N GLU A 62 -2.31 -7.93 -3.96
CA GLU A 62 -3.37 -7.04 -4.43
C GLU A 62 -3.69 -7.22 -5.92
N GLU A 63 -2.67 -7.44 -6.76
CA GLU A 63 -2.82 -7.69 -8.20
C GLU A 63 -3.40 -9.07 -8.47
N ARG A 64 -2.98 -10.10 -7.73
CA ARG A 64 -3.59 -11.44 -7.84
C ARG A 64 -5.06 -11.43 -7.41
N LYS A 65 -5.42 -10.65 -6.39
CA LYS A 65 -6.84 -10.47 -6.01
C LYS A 65 -7.63 -9.77 -7.11
N LYS A 66 -7.06 -8.74 -7.75
CA LYS A 66 -7.71 -8.02 -8.86
C LYS A 66 -7.84 -8.89 -10.11
N GLU A 67 -6.86 -9.74 -10.39
CA GLU A 67 -6.88 -10.70 -11.49
C GLU A 67 -7.92 -11.79 -11.24
N ASN A 68 -7.96 -12.36 -10.03
CA ASN A 68 -8.98 -13.36 -9.67
C ASN A 68 -10.40 -12.75 -9.73
N GLU A 69 -10.61 -11.55 -9.21
CA GLU A 69 -11.90 -10.85 -9.29
C GLU A 69 -12.29 -10.57 -10.75
N GLN A 70 -11.31 -10.23 -11.58
CA GLN A 70 -11.50 -10.05 -13.01
C GLN A 70 -11.82 -11.38 -13.72
N GLU A 71 -11.20 -12.49 -13.34
CA GLU A 71 -11.52 -13.82 -13.86
C GLU A 71 -12.93 -14.25 -13.44
N PHE A 72 -13.35 -13.97 -12.20
CA PHE A 72 -14.70 -14.26 -11.74
C PHE A 72 -15.77 -13.47 -12.52
N GLU A 73 -15.54 -12.18 -12.77
CA GLU A 73 -16.47 -11.37 -13.57
C GLU A 73 -16.45 -11.76 -15.06
N ASN A 74 -15.30 -12.15 -15.62
CA ASN A 74 -15.22 -12.71 -16.97
C ASN A 74 -15.99 -14.04 -17.08
N ILE A 75 -15.86 -14.94 -16.10
CA ILE A 75 -16.62 -16.20 -16.03
C ILE A 75 -18.11 -15.91 -15.87
N ARG A 76 -18.49 -14.91 -15.07
CA ARG A 76 -19.89 -14.49 -14.90
C ARG A 76 -20.49 -13.97 -16.21
N LEU A 77 -19.77 -13.11 -16.92
CA LEU A 77 -20.18 -12.61 -18.24
C LEU A 77 -20.24 -13.74 -19.27
N GLN A 78 -19.29 -14.68 -19.25
CA GLN A 78 -19.30 -15.86 -20.11
C GLN A 78 -20.49 -16.80 -19.82
N ILE A 79 -20.93 -16.92 -18.55
CA ILE A 79 -22.13 -17.68 -18.17
C ILE A 79 -23.40 -16.94 -18.61
N GLU A 80 -23.44 -15.61 -18.51
CA GLU A 80 -24.55 -14.80 -19.02
C GLU A 80 -24.64 -14.90 -20.56
N ASP A 81 -23.52 -14.85 -21.28
CA ASP A 81 -23.42 -15.06 -22.73
C ASP A 81 -23.85 -16.47 -23.15
N TYR A 82 -23.45 -17.49 -22.37
CA TYR A 82 -23.87 -18.88 -22.60
C TYR A 82 -25.38 -19.07 -22.37
N SER A 83 -25.97 -18.31 -21.43
CA SER A 83 -27.41 -18.33 -21.16
C SER A 83 -28.21 -17.61 -22.24
N ILE A 84 -27.67 -16.53 -22.81
CA ILE A 84 -28.27 -15.78 -23.93
C ILE A 84 -28.19 -16.59 -25.24
N SER A 85 -27.06 -17.24 -25.53
CA SER A 85 -26.91 -18.07 -26.75
C SER A 85 -27.81 -19.32 -26.77
N LYS A 86 -28.08 -19.93 -25.61
CA LYS A 86 -29.07 -21.02 -25.48
C LYS A 86 -30.52 -20.54 -25.68
N GLY A 87 -30.81 -19.27 -25.42
CA GLY A 87 -32.10 -18.64 -25.71
C GLY A 87 -32.38 -18.48 -27.21
N HIS A 88 -31.34 -18.33 -28.03
CA HIS A 88 -31.46 -18.19 -29.49
C HIS A 88 -31.25 -19.51 -30.27
N SER A 89 -30.63 -20.54 -29.68
CA SER A 89 -30.37 -21.83 -30.34
C SER A 89 -31.57 -22.80 -30.38
N SER A 90 -32.72 -22.45 -29.81
CA SER A 90 -33.92 -23.31 -29.84
C SER A 90 -34.88 -23.03 -31.01
N GLN A 91 -34.49 -22.20 -31.98
CA GLN A 91 -35.25 -21.95 -33.21
C GLN A 91 -34.55 -22.53 -34.47
N ARG A 92 -34.56 -23.86 -34.58
CA ARG A 92 -34.49 -24.63 -35.85
C ARG A 92 -34.82 -26.08 -35.47
N SER A 93 -35.91 -26.72 -35.88
CA SER A 93 -36.65 -26.62 -37.13
C SER A 93 -38.14 -26.87 -36.85
N ASN A 94 -39.00 -25.99 -37.36
CA ASN A 94 -40.37 -26.35 -37.67
C ASN A 94 -40.69 -25.76 -39.02
N ASN A 95 -40.57 -26.64 -40.01
CA ASN A 95 -40.94 -26.41 -41.38
C ASN A 95 -42.47 -26.26 -41.42
N ARG A 96 -42.99 -25.04 -41.54
CA ARG A 96 -44.38 -24.83 -41.95
C ARG A 96 -44.49 -23.69 -42.97
N LYS A 97 -45.11 -24.10 -44.07
CA LYS A 97 -45.51 -23.35 -45.25
C LYS A 97 -46.28 -22.10 -44.88
N SER A 98 -46.10 -21.10 -45.75
CA SER A 98 -46.85 -19.87 -45.85
C SER A 98 -48.37 -20.09 -45.80
N CYS A 99 -49.05 -19.27 -45.01
CA CYS A 99 -50.36 -18.76 -45.37
C CYS A 99 -50.50 -17.33 -44.82
N SER A 100 -50.99 -16.49 -45.71
CA SER A 100 -51.20 -15.06 -45.61
C SER A 100 -52.32 -14.66 -44.64
N ALA A 101 -52.18 -13.42 -44.17
CA ALA A 101 -53.23 -12.44 -43.95
C ALA A 101 -54.11 -12.49 -42.69
N SER A 102 -54.17 -11.28 -42.11
CA SER A 102 -55.30 -10.60 -41.47
C SER A 102 -55.38 -10.56 -39.94
N ASN A 103 -55.54 -9.31 -39.49
CA ASN A 103 -56.15 -8.83 -38.24
C ASN A 103 -55.27 -8.95 -36.98
N SER A 104 -55.25 -8.01 -36.04
CA SER A 104 -55.96 -6.74 -35.84
C SER A 104 -55.33 -6.10 -34.61
N ALA A 105 -55.27 -4.77 -34.58
CA ALA A 105 -55.06 -4.03 -33.34
C ALA A 105 -56.09 -4.47 -32.28
N SER A 106 -55.63 -4.89 -31.09
CA SER A 106 -56.37 -4.85 -29.81
C SER A 106 -55.54 -5.43 -28.66
N SER A 107 -55.13 -4.55 -27.74
CA SER A 107 -55.13 -4.76 -26.28
C SER A 107 -54.54 -6.06 -25.70
N SER A 108 -53.33 -5.93 -25.17
CA SER A 108 -53.06 -6.38 -23.81
C SER A 108 -52.19 -5.32 -23.14
N GLY A 109 -52.79 -4.50 -22.27
CA GLY A 109 -52.09 -3.51 -21.45
C GLY A 109 -50.88 -4.16 -20.78
N SER A 110 -49.71 -3.57 -21.02
CA SER A 110 -48.44 -4.20 -20.69
C SER A 110 -48.25 -4.27 -19.19
N SER A 111 -47.98 -5.48 -18.70
CA SER A 111 -47.89 -5.72 -17.27
C SER A 111 -46.71 -4.98 -16.62
N HIS A 112 -45.72 -4.50 -17.38
CA HIS A 112 -44.57 -3.72 -16.88
C HIS A 112 -43.96 -2.81 -17.97
N PRO A 113 -44.24 -1.49 -17.99
CA PRO A 113 -43.73 -0.56 -19.01
C PRO A 113 -42.19 -0.46 -19.04
N GLU A 114 -41.52 -0.74 -17.91
CA GLU A 114 -40.06 -0.76 -17.82
C GLU A 114 -39.45 -1.93 -18.60
N VAL A 115 -40.17 -3.05 -18.70
CA VAL A 115 -39.71 -4.23 -19.45
C VAL A 115 -39.79 -3.97 -20.95
N GLU A 116 -40.86 -3.32 -21.40
CA GLU A 116 -41.05 -2.92 -22.79
C GLU A 116 -40.06 -1.84 -23.22
N ALA A 117 -39.83 -0.84 -22.38
CA ALA A 117 -38.84 0.21 -22.63
C ALA A 117 -37.43 -0.38 -22.83
N PHE A 118 -37.03 -1.36 -22.01
CA PHE A 118 -35.75 -2.05 -22.17
C PHE A 118 -35.69 -2.86 -23.47
N GLN A 119 -36.76 -3.58 -23.82
CA GLN A 119 -36.79 -4.38 -25.05
C GLN A 119 -36.76 -3.49 -26.31
N LYS A 120 -37.49 -2.37 -26.29
CA LYS A 120 -37.49 -1.38 -27.37
C LYS A 120 -36.09 -0.78 -27.55
N TYR A 121 -35.43 -0.41 -26.45
CA TYR A 121 -34.07 0.12 -26.48
C TYR A 121 -33.06 -0.86 -27.09
N LEU A 122 -33.16 -2.15 -26.75
CA LEU A 122 -32.34 -3.21 -27.34
C LEU A 122 -32.55 -3.34 -28.85
N ASN A 123 -33.81 -3.28 -29.30
CA ASN A 123 -34.14 -3.42 -30.72
C ASN A 123 -33.64 -2.21 -31.53
N GLU A 124 -33.67 -1.01 -30.95
CA GLU A 124 -33.21 0.23 -31.61
C GLU A 124 -31.69 0.32 -31.71
N HIS A 125 -30.95 -0.15 -30.70
CA HIS A 125 -29.49 0.07 -30.59
C HIS A 125 -28.64 -1.18 -30.90
N GLY A 126 -29.20 -2.19 -31.56
CA GLY A 126 -28.42 -3.36 -32.01
C GLY A 126 -28.09 -4.36 -30.90
N GLY A 127 -28.98 -4.54 -29.93
CA GLY A 127 -28.93 -5.60 -28.93
C GLY A 127 -28.09 -5.28 -27.69
N HIS A 128 -27.67 -6.32 -26.97
CA HIS A 128 -27.02 -6.21 -25.66
C HIS A 128 -25.61 -5.59 -25.68
N TYR A 129 -24.99 -5.49 -26.85
CA TYR A 129 -23.65 -4.93 -27.02
C TYR A 129 -23.63 -3.61 -27.80
N GLY A 130 -24.79 -3.03 -28.14
CA GLY A 130 -24.82 -1.71 -28.80
C GLY A 130 -24.23 -1.73 -30.22
N GLY A 131 -24.25 -2.89 -30.89
CA GLY A 131 -23.56 -3.08 -32.18
C GLY A 131 -22.04 -3.32 -32.08
N TRP A 132 -21.45 -3.32 -30.88
CA TRP A 132 -20.03 -3.64 -30.70
C TRP A 132 -19.76 -5.14 -30.72
N LYS A 133 -18.56 -5.53 -31.17
CA LYS A 133 -18.11 -6.92 -31.02
C LYS A 133 -17.95 -7.23 -29.53
N VAL A 134 -18.26 -8.47 -29.16
CA VAL A 134 -18.21 -8.93 -27.75
C VAL A 134 -16.84 -8.67 -27.12
N LYS A 135 -15.74 -8.94 -27.85
CA LYS A 135 -14.37 -8.72 -27.37
C LYS A 135 -14.11 -7.24 -27.05
N ASP A 136 -14.50 -6.36 -27.95
CA ASP A 136 -14.28 -4.92 -27.86
C ASP A 136 -15.12 -4.32 -26.71
N HIS A 137 -16.37 -4.79 -26.57
CA HIS A 137 -17.26 -4.42 -25.48
C HIS A 137 -16.69 -4.83 -24.11
N LEU A 138 -16.21 -6.07 -23.98
CA LEU A 138 -15.59 -6.56 -22.73
C LEU A 138 -14.33 -5.77 -22.37
N PHE A 139 -13.51 -5.43 -23.37
CA PHE A 139 -12.33 -4.61 -23.16
C PHE A 139 -12.71 -3.19 -22.69
N PHE A 140 -13.70 -2.56 -23.31
CA PHE A 140 -14.23 -1.28 -22.87
C PHE A 140 -14.69 -1.32 -21.40
N LEU A 141 -15.45 -2.35 -20.98
CA LEU A 141 -15.87 -2.49 -19.58
C LEU A 141 -14.70 -2.62 -18.62
N LYS A 142 -13.67 -3.38 -19.01
CA LYS A 142 -12.43 -3.53 -18.23
C LYS A 142 -11.73 -2.19 -18.02
N MET A 143 -11.66 -1.36 -19.06
CA MET A 143 -10.96 -0.08 -19.02
C MET A 143 -11.77 1.00 -18.29
N LYS A 144 -13.09 1.05 -18.49
CA LYS A 144 -14.01 1.95 -17.78
C LYS A 144 -13.96 1.77 -16.25
N LYS A 145 -13.77 0.54 -15.76
CA LYS A 145 -13.61 0.28 -14.32
C LYS A 145 -12.28 0.81 -13.76
N LYS A 146 -11.25 0.94 -14.61
CA LYS A 146 -9.88 1.28 -14.19
C LYS A 146 -9.56 2.76 -14.35
N TYR A 147 -10.11 3.42 -15.36
CA TYR A 147 -9.70 4.76 -15.76
C TYR A 147 -10.90 5.68 -15.99
N PRO A 148 -10.72 7.02 -15.87
CA PRO A 148 -11.74 7.98 -16.28
C PRO A 148 -12.02 7.87 -17.79
N LEU A 149 -13.18 8.37 -18.24
CA LEU A 149 -13.69 8.19 -19.61
C LEU A 149 -12.67 8.55 -20.70
N ASN A 150 -12.00 9.70 -20.58
CA ASN A 150 -11.04 10.17 -21.59
C ASN A 150 -9.87 9.17 -21.75
N LYS A 151 -9.31 8.70 -20.64
CA LYS A 151 -8.23 7.69 -20.64
C LYS A 151 -8.73 6.32 -21.10
N THR A 152 -9.99 5.99 -20.82
CA THR A 152 -10.62 4.77 -21.34
C THR A 152 -10.73 4.84 -22.87
N ALA A 153 -11.13 5.99 -23.43
CA ALA A 153 -11.24 6.16 -24.87
C ALA A 153 -9.87 6.12 -25.58
N GLU A 154 -8.85 6.77 -25.01
CA GLU A 154 -7.47 6.69 -25.51
C GLU A 154 -6.96 5.25 -25.53
N THR A 155 -7.08 4.53 -24.41
CA THR A 155 -6.58 3.16 -24.28
C THR A 155 -7.36 2.13 -25.11
N VAL A 156 -8.66 2.34 -25.34
CA VAL A 156 -9.46 1.51 -26.25
C VAL A 156 -9.05 1.75 -27.70
N ASN A 157 -8.83 3.00 -28.10
CA ASN A 157 -8.35 3.36 -29.44
C ASN A 157 -6.91 2.84 -29.70
N GLU A 158 -6.04 2.85 -28.69
CA GLU A 158 -4.70 2.24 -28.78
C GLU A 158 -4.75 0.72 -29.01
N HIS A 159 -5.70 0.02 -28.38
CA HIS A 159 -5.84 -1.42 -28.52
C HIS A 159 -6.61 -1.84 -29.78
N PHE A 160 -7.58 -1.00 -30.19
CA PHE A 160 -8.41 -1.19 -31.37
C PHE A 160 -8.44 0.10 -32.19
N PRO A 161 -7.50 0.28 -33.15
CA PRO A 161 -7.42 1.50 -33.96
C PRO A 161 -8.63 1.68 -34.89
N ASP A 162 -9.42 0.64 -35.10
CA ASP A 162 -10.68 0.69 -35.86
C ASP A 162 -11.80 1.42 -35.09
N ILE A 163 -11.64 1.62 -33.77
CA ILE A 163 -12.63 2.24 -32.90
C ILE A 163 -12.15 3.63 -32.50
N SER A 164 -12.77 4.66 -33.07
CA SER A 164 -12.42 6.04 -32.73
C SER A 164 -12.82 6.41 -31.30
N ILE A 165 -12.13 7.41 -30.74
CA ILE A 165 -12.43 7.98 -29.42
C ILE A 165 -13.90 8.41 -29.33
N GLU A 166 -14.44 9.02 -30.40
CA GLU A 166 -15.85 9.45 -30.47
C GLU A 166 -16.81 8.27 -30.36
N MET A 167 -16.49 7.14 -31.01
CA MET A 167 -17.30 5.92 -30.90
C MET A 167 -17.29 5.38 -29.46
N VAL A 168 -16.14 5.42 -28.76
CA VAL A 168 -16.06 5.02 -27.35
C VAL A 168 -16.93 5.92 -26.47
N MET A 169 -16.95 7.23 -26.72
CA MET A 169 -17.78 8.18 -25.98
C MET A 169 -19.27 7.95 -26.23
N ALA A 170 -19.67 7.75 -27.49
CA ALA A 170 -21.06 7.42 -27.83
C ALA A 170 -21.49 6.10 -27.18
N HIS A 171 -20.60 5.11 -27.15
CA HIS A 171 -20.85 3.84 -26.50
C HIS A 171 -20.94 3.95 -24.97
N ASP A 172 -20.22 4.90 -24.35
CA ASP A 172 -20.37 5.17 -22.92
C ASP A 172 -21.76 5.70 -22.58
N VAL A 173 -22.26 6.65 -23.37
CA VAL A 173 -23.62 7.19 -23.23
C VAL A 173 -24.65 6.07 -23.38
N TRP A 174 -24.51 5.27 -24.44
CA TRP A 174 -25.37 4.09 -24.65
C TRP A 174 -25.30 3.11 -23.49
N TYR A 175 -24.11 2.82 -22.94
CA TYR A 175 -23.93 1.86 -21.85
C TYR A 175 -24.55 2.37 -20.54
N ASN A 176 -24.47 3.68 -20.27
CA ASN A 176 -25.08 4.28 -19.10
C ASN A 176 -26.61 4.16 -19.15
N GLU A 177 -27.21 4.44 -20.31
CA GLU A 177 -28.65 4.31 -20.51
C GLU A 177 -29.11 2.84 -20.51
N TYR A 178 -28.33 1.96 -21.16
CA TYR A 178 -28.53 0.51 -21.10
C TYR A 178 -28.52 -0.01 -19.66
N SER A 179 -27.55 0.43 -18.85
CA SER A 179 -27.42 0.03 -17.44
C SER A 179 -28.62 0.50 -16.62
N ARG A 180 -29.08 1.73 -16.82
CA ARG A 180 -30.26 2.29 -16.17
C ARG A 180 -31.51 1.46 -16.48
N LEU A 181 -31.76 1.18 -17.76
CA LEU A 181 -32.91 0.39 -18.19
C LEU A 181 -32.82 -1.07 -17.74
N ARG A 182 -31.63 -1.69 -17.75
CA ARG A 182 -31.40 -3.04 -17.23
C ARG A 182 -31.74 -3.15 -15.75
N ILE A 183 -31.36 -2.15 -14.94
CA ILE A 183 -31.70 -2.09 -13.52
C ILE A 183 -33.22 -1.95 -13.33
N ALA A 184 -33.87 -1.06 -14.09
CA ALA A 184 -35.32 -0.87 -14.05
C ALA A 184 -36.08 -2.16 -14.43
N ASN A 185 -35.67 -2.82 -15.51
CA ASN A 185 -36.21 -4.11 -15.94
C ASN A 185 -36.06 -5.18 -14.85
N LYS A 186 -34.87 -5.30 -14.26
CA LYS A 186 -34.61 -6.26 -13.18
C LYS A 186 -35.51 -5.99 -11.97
N ARG A 187 -35.70 -4.74 -11.59
CA ARG A 187 -36.60 -4.35 -10.48
C ARG A 187 -38.05 -4.73 -10.78
N ALA A 188 -38.55 -4.41 -11.98
CA ALA A 188 -39.90 -4.77 -12.40
C ALA A 188 -40.12 -6.30 -12.38
N VAL A 189 -39.15 -7.08 -12.87
CA VAL A 189 -39.21 -8.55 -12.83
C VAL A 189 -39.16 -9.10 -11.40
N GLU A 190 -38.35 -8.51 -10.52
CA GLU A 190 -38.31 -8.90 -9.10
C GLU A 190 -39.61 -8.58 -8.38
N GLU A 191 -40.21 -7.42 -8.65
CA GLU A 191 -41.50 -7.01 -8.12
C GLU A 191 -42.62 -7.92 -8.62
N TRP A 192 -42.65 -8.20 -9.92
CA TRP A 192 -43.55 -9.20 -10.49
C TRP A 192 -43.43 -10.57 -9.80
N LYS A 193 -42.19 -11.06 -9.60
CA LYS A 193 -41.94 -12.33 -8.90
C LYS A 193 -42.39 -12.31 -7.43
N LYS A 194 -42.28 -11.16 -6.75
CA LYS A 194 -42.76 -10.98 -5.38
C LYS A 194 -44.29 -11.00 -5.34
N SER A 195 -44.94 -10.28 -6.24
CA SER A 195 -46.41 -10.25 -6.37
C SER A 195 -46.97 -11.64 -6.69
N GLN A 196 -46.36 -12.41 -7.58
CA GLN A 196 -46.76 -13.79 -7.87
C GLN A 196 -46.69 -14.71 -6.63
N LYS A 197 -45.71 -14.50 -5.74
CA LYS A 197 -45.59 -15.27 -4.49
C LYS A 197 -46.62 -14.87 -3.42
N SER A 198 -47.06 -13.61 -3.39
CA SER A 198 -48.13 -13.19 -2.48
C SER A 198 -49.52 -13.65 -2.95
N PHE A 199 -49.78 -13.67 -4.26
CA PHE A 199 -51.04 -14.19 -4.81
C PHE A 199 -51.17 -15.72 -4.69
N GLY A 200 -50.07 -16.47 -4.68
CA GLY A 200 -50.09 -17.93 -4.48
C GLY A 200 -50.41 -18.41 -3.05
N LYS A 201 -50.61 -17.50 -2.07
CA LYS A 201 -50.89 -17.84 -0.66
C LYS A 201 -52.32 -17.48 -0.22
N VAL A 202 -53.15 -16.92 -1.10
CA VAL A 202 -54.54 -16.52 -0.78
C VAL A 202 -55.50 -17.06 -1.86
N GLU A 203 -55.58 -18.38 -1.96
CA GLU A 203 -56.82 -19.05 -2.37
C GLU A 203 -57.04 -20.25 -1.44
N GLU A 204 -57.31 -19.94 -0.16
CA GLU A 204 -58.07 -20.85 0.67
C GLU A 204 -59.52 -20.75 0.21
N LYS A 205 -59.90 -21.63 -0.72
CA LYS A 205 -61.29 -21.81 -1.15
C LYS A 205 -62.17 -22.02 0.09
N PRO A 206 -63.31 -21.32 0.22
CA PRO A 206 -64.28 -21.65 1.26
C PRO A 206 -64.74 -23.10 1.05
N LYS A 207 -64.57 -23.89 2.09
CA LYS A 207 -64.98 -25.29 2.23
C LYS A 207 -66.49 -25.37 2.00
N PRO A 208 -67.01 -26.06 0.96
CA PRO A 208 -68.43 -26.32 0.86
C PRO A 208 -68.83 -27.33 1.94
N GLU A 209 -69.90 -27.01 2.65
CA GLU A 209 -70.53 -27.82 3.69
C GLU A 209 -70.85 -29.25 3.19
N PRO A 210 -70.63 -30.31 4.00
CA PRO A 210 -70.99 -31.65 3.58
C PRO A 210 -72.50 -31.86 3.76
N ILE A 211 -73.24 -31.83 2.66
CA ILE A 211 -74.63 -32.27 2.58
C ILE A 211 -74.70 -33.75 3.00
N SER A 212 -75.38 -33.96 4.12
CA SER A 212 -75.77 -35.25 4.67
C SER A 212 -76.77 -35.95 3.73
N GLN A 213 -76.30 -36.91 2.95
CA GLN A 213 -77.12 -38.02 2.44
C GLN A 213 -76.25 -39.28 2.31
N THR A 214 -76.20 -40.10 3.36
CA THR A 214 -75.65 -41.46 3.26
C THR A 214 -76.77 -42.46 3.13
N VAL A 215 -77.09 -42.80 1.89
CA VAL A 215 -77.73 -44.07 1.54
C VAL A 215 -76.79 -45.20 2.02
N PRO A 216 -77.25 -46.20 2.79
CA PRO A 216 -76.41 -47.30 3.23
C PRO A 216 -76.15 -48.26 2.05
N ILE A 217 -75.23 -47.85 1.17
CA ILE A 217 -74.63 -48.77 0.20
C ILE A 217 -73.74 -49.71 1.02
N LYS A 218 -74.07 -51.00 1.03
CA LYS A 218 -73.24 -52.08 1.57
C LYS A 218 -71.90 -52.06 0.80
N ARG A 219 -70.94 -51.29 1.28
CA ARG A 219 -69.58 -51.22 0.71
C ARG A 219 -68.89 -52.53 0.99
N ASP A 220 -68.58 -53.24 -0.08
CA ASP A 220 -67.83 -54.49 -0.12
C ASP A 220 -66.58 -54.41 0.80
N PRO A 221 -66.41 -55.31 1.79
CA PRO A 221 -65.31 -55.26 2.75
C PRO A 221 -63.94 -55.20 2.09
N ARG A 222 -63.78 -55.81 0.91
CA ARG A 222 -62.54 -55.78 0.10
C ARG A 222 -62.16 -54.38 -0.39
N LEU A 223 -63.13 -53.48 -0.55
CA LEU A 223 -62.89 -52.11 -0.99
C LEU A 223 -62.43 -51.22 0.17
N LYS A 224 -62.92 -51.48 1.39
CA LYS A 224 -62.49 -50.76 2.60
C LYS A 224 -61.03 -51.04 2.94
N GLU A 225 -60.62 -52.31 2.85
CA GLU A 225 -59.24 -52.74 3.10
C GLU A 225 -58.25 -52.08 2.10
N LYS A 226 -58.59 -52.03 0.81
CA LYS A 226 -57.78 -51.32 -0.21
C LYS A 226 -57.65 -49.81 0.07
N ILE A 227 -58.71 -49.17 0.54
CA ILE A 227 -58.70 -47.74 0.91
C ILE A 227 -57.82 -47.52 2.15
N GLU A 228 -57.85 -48.43 3.10
CA GLU A 228 -57.08 -48.34 4.34
C GLU A 228 -55.58 -48.55 4.10
N ILE A 229 -55.22 -49.53 3.26
CA ILE A 229 -53.85 -49.73 2.78
C ILE A 229 -53.36 -48.49 2.00
N TRP A 230 -54.20 -47.93 1.10
CA TRP A 230 -53.84 -46.70 0.37
C TRP A 230 -53.65 -45.50 1.29
N LYS A 231 -54.50 -45.33 2.30
CA LYS A 231 -54.36 -44.26 3.31
C LYS A 231 -53.09 -44.44 4.15
N ALA A 232 -52.81 -45.65 4.61
CA ALA A 232 -51.60 -45.98 5.36
C ALA A 232 -50.34 -45.72 4.52
N HIS A 233 -50.33 -46.15 3.25
CA HIS A 233 -49.24 -45.89 2.32
C HIS A 233 -49.06 -44.38 2.05
N THR A 234 -50.16 -43.65 1.88
CA THR A 234 -50.13 -42.20 1.65
C THR A 234 -49.62 -41.43 2.88
N LEU A 235 -50.01 -41.85 4.08
CA LEU A 235 -49.51 -41.27 5.33
C LEU A 235 -48.04 -41.58 5.56
N ALA A 236 -47.61 -42.83 5.33
CA ALA A 236 -46.20 -43.23 5.42
C ALA A 236 -45.33 -42.44 4.44
N ALA A 237 -45.79 -42.26 3.19
CA ALA A 237 -45.09 -41.45 2.19
C ALA A 237 -45.00 -39.97 2.59
N LYS A 238 -46.02 -39.41 3.23
CA LYS A 238 -45.98 -38.03 3.77
C LYS A 238 -44.99 -37.91 4.92
N LEU A 239 -44.98 -38.86 5.86
CA LEU A 239 -44.07 -38.87 7.00
C LEU A 239 -42.61 -38.94 6.53
N LYS A 240 -42.32 -39.86 5.61
CA LYS A 240 -40.99 -40.02 5.00
C LYS A 240 -40.52 -38.74 4.29
N ARG A 241 -41.41 -38.05 3.55
CA ARG A 241 -41.07 -36.76 2.93
C ARG A 241 -40.75 -35.66 3.95
N MET A 242 -41.46 -35.64 5.07
CA MET A 242 -41.20 -34.67 6.16
C MET A 242 -39.85 -34.95 6.84
N GLU A 243 -39.56 -36.23 7.10
CA GLU A 243 -38.29 -36.67 7.67
C GLU A 243 -37.10 -36.35 6.75
N GLU A 244 -37.20 -36.69 5.46
CA GLU A 244 -36.19 -36.35 4.45
C GLU A 244 -35.99 -34.82 4.32
N HIS A 245 -37.06 -34.03 4.48
CA HIS A 245 -36.98 -32.58 4.48
C HIS A 245 -36.24 -32.07 5.72
N GLN A 246 -36.56 -32.59 6.92
CA GLN A 246 -35.88 -32.23 8.16
C GLN A 246 -34.39 -32.59 8.12
N GLU A 247 -34.05 -33.78 7.62
CA GLU A 247 -32.65 -34.21 7.47
C GLU A 247 -31.87 -33.30 6.51
N LYS A 248 -32.48 -32.91 5.38
CA LYS A 248 -31.86 -31.95 4.43
C LYS A 248 -31.61 -30.59 5.08
N GLU A 249 -32.54 -30.09 5.88
CA GLU A 249 -32.38 -28.82 6.59
C GLU A 249 -31.29 -28.90 7.67
N LEU A 250 -31.23 -29.99 8.44
CA LEU A 250 -30.13 -30.22 9.40
C LEU A 250 -28.77 -30.31 8.70
N ARG A 251 -28.70 -30.99 7.55
CA ARG A 251 -27.48 -31.07 6.74
C ARG A 251 -27.06 -29.72 6.19
N LYS A 252 -27.99 -28.85 5.80
CA LYS A 252 -27.68 -27.48 5.38
C LYS A 252 -27.16 -26.65 6.55
N LYS A 253 -27.82 -26.67 7.70
CA LYS A 253 -27.39 -25.96 8.92
C LYS A 253 -25.97 -26.36 9.33
N ARG A 254 -25.67 -27.67 9.35
CA ARG A 254 -24.32 -28.15 9.65
C ARG A 254 -23.26 -27.60 8.69
N LYS A 255 -23.54 -27.60 7.38
CA LYS A 255 -22.62 -27.03 6.37
C LYS A 255 -22.43 -25.52 6.55
N GLU A 256 -23.47 -24.80 6.96
CA GLU A 256 -23.40 -23.36 7.22
C GLU A 256 -22.56 -23.06 8.47
N GLU A 257 -22.74 -23.83 9.54
CA GLU A 257 -21.90 -23.74 10.75
C GLU A 257 -20.43 -24.04 10.46
N GLU A 258 -20.13 -25.09 9.68
CA GLU A 258 -18.76 -25.41 9.26
C GLU A 258 -18.13 -24.27 8.44
N LYS A 259 -18.90 -23.66 7.52
CA LYS A 259 -18.45 -22.47 6.77
C LYS A 259 -18.21 -21.27 7.69
N LYS A 260 -19.10 -21.03 8.66
CA LYS A 260 -18.98 -19.95 9.64
C LYS A 260 -17.72 -20.13 10.49
N LYS A 261 -17.48 -21.34 11.00
CA LYS A 261 -16.25 -21.69 11.75
C LYS A 261 -15.00 -21.47 10.92
N LEU A 262 -14.99 -21.90 9.66
CA LEU A 262 -13.84 -21.66 8.77
C LEU A 262 -13.61 -20.16 8.51
N GLN A 263 -14.69 -19.39 8.36
CA GLN A 263 -14.59 -17.94 8.18
C GLN A 263 -14.05 -17.26 9.43
N GLU A 264 -14.48 -17.69 10.61
CA GLU A 264 -14.00 -17.18 11.90
C GLU A 264 -12.52 -17.50 12.12
N GLN A 265 -12.08 -18.73 11.81
CA GLN A 265 -10.66 -19.09 11.84
C GLN A 265 -9.81 -18.24 10.90
N LYS A 266 -10.30 -17.96 9.68
CA LYS A 266 -9.63 -17.07 8.73
C LYS A 266 -9.55 -15.64 9.26
N ARG A 267 -10.63 -15.12 9.86
CA ARG A 267 -10.64 -13.79 10.48
C ARG A 267 -9.65 -13.70 11.63
N ALA A 268 -9.68 -14.66 12.55
CA ALA A 268 -8.74 -14.72 13.68
C ALA A 268 -7.27 -14.81 13.23
N LEU A 269 -6.98 -15.50 12.12
CA LEU A 269 -5.63 -15.52 11.55
C LEU A 269 -5.19 -14.14 11.04
N VAL A 270 -6.07 -13.43 10.32
CA VAL A 270 -5.80 -12.08 9.82
C VAL A 270 -5.64 -11.09 10.97
N ASP A 271 -6.48 -11.19 12.00
CA ASP A 271 -6.42 -10.30 13.16
C ASP A 271 -5.12 -10.50 13.95
N ARG A 272 -4.69 -11.75 14.15
CA ARG A 272 -3.38 -12.04 14.76
C ARG A 272 -2.24 -11.44 13.96
N TYR A 273 -2.24 -11.62 12.64
CA TYR A 273 -1.21 -11.03 11.77
C TYR A 273 -1.22 -9.50 11.84
N ARG A 274 -2.40 -8.88 11.90
CA ARG A 274 -2.53 -7.42 12.05
C ARG A 274 -1.97 -6.94 13.38
N GLN A 275 -2.27 -7.64 14.48
CA GLN A 275 -1.75 -7.33 15.81
C GLN A 275 -0.23 -7.48 15.87
N GLU A 276 0.30 -8.58 15.33
CA GLU A 276 1.74 -8.82 15.23
C GLU A 276 2.43 -7.68 14.46
N LYS A 277 1.92 -7.31 13.29
CA LYS A 277 2.47 -6.18 12.51
C LYS A 277 2.44 -4.85 13.26
N LEU A 278 1.35 -4.56 13.96
CA LEU A 278 1.27 -3.35 14.79
C LEU A 278 2.28 -3.39 15.95
N SER A 279 2.47 -4.55 16.57
CA SER A 279 3.44 -4.72 17.65
C SER A 279 4.88 -4.57 17.16
N GLU A 280 5.21 -5.10 15.98
CA GLU A 280 6.51 -4.94 15.33
C GLU A 280 6.78 -3.47 15.00
N GLU A 281 5.80 -2.75 14.44
CA GLU A 281 5.94 -1.31 14.13
C GLU A 281 6.16 -0.48 15.41
N MET A 282 5.42 -0.79 16.48
CA MET A 282 5.61 -0.12 17.77
C MET A 282 6.98 -0.42 18.36
N ALA A 283 7.43 -1.68 18.31
CA ALA A 283 8.76 -2.07 18.76
C ALA A 283 9.87 -1.34 17.98
N MET A 284 9.74 -1.25 16.65
CA MET A 284 10.67 -0.52 15.78
C MET A 284 10.73 0.97 16.15
N LYS A 285 9.58 1.63 16.36
CA LYS A 285 9.54 3.03 16.78
C LYS A 285 10.19 3.24 18.14
N THR A 286 9.93 2.35 19.10
CA THR A 286 10.58 2.44 20.41
C THR A 286 12.08 2.23 20.31
N ALA A 287 12.55 1.29 19.48
CA ALA A 287 13.97 1.06 19.25
C ALA A 287 14.64 2.29 18.63
N GLU A 288 14.04 2.87 17.59
CA GLU A 288 14.53 4.10 16.94
C GLU A 288 14.59 5.28 17.94
N GLU A 289 13.58 5.44 18.78
CA GLU A 289 13.57 6.50 19.80
C GLU A 289 14.69 6.29 20.83
N THR A 290 14.89 5.05 21.29
CA THR A 290 15.97 4.72 22.24
C THR A 290 17.35 4.95 21.64
N GLU A 291 17.58 4.54 20.38
CA GLU A 291 18.83 4.79 19.65
C GLU A 291 19.06 6.29 19.49
N ARG A 292 18.03 7.05 19.13
CA ARG A 292 18.12 8.51 18.99
C ARG A 292 18.46 9.19 20.31
N LEU A 293 17.93 8.72 21.43
CA LEU A 293 18.26 9.24 22.76
C LEU A 293 19.71 8.90 23.14
N GLN A 294 20.15 7.67 22.87
CA GLN A 294 21.53 7.24 23.09
C GLN A 294 22.52 8.06 22.25
N ALA A 295 22.27 8.23 20.95
CA ALA A 295 23.11 9.02 20.06
C ALA A 295 23.22 10.49 20.52
N LYS A 296 22.12 11.08 21.00
CA LYS A 296 22.14 12.43 21.61
C LYS A 296 22.99 12.47 22.87
N GLN A 297 22.87 11.47 23.74
CA GLN A 297 23.63 11.38 24.97
C GLN A 297 25.13 11.23 24.69
N GLU A 298 25.51 10.37 23.74
CA GLU A 298 26.90 10.20 23.29
C GLU A 298 27.45 11.48 22.68
N SER A 299 26.67 12.15 21.81
CA SER A 299 27.06 13.45 21.24
C SER A 299 27.27 14.50 22.32
N MET A 300 26.41 14.56 23.32
CA MET A 300 26.57 15.47 24.46
C MET A 300 27.82 15.14 25.28
N GLN A 301 28.11 13.85 25.50
CA GLN A 301 29.33 13.42 26.19
C GLN A 301 30.58 13.81 25.40
N GLN A 302 30.60 13.58 24.08
CA GLN A 302 31.69 14.01 23.21
C GLN A 302 31.86 15.53 23.20
N ALA A 303 30.77 16.29 23.13
CA ALA A 303 30.83 17.75 23.23
C ALA A 303 31.39 18.20 24.59
N ALA A 304 31.01 17.54 25.68
CA ALA A 304 31.51 17.84 27.02
C ALA A 304 33.01 17.53 27.17
N THR A 305 33.51 16.43 26.59
CA THR A 305 34.95 16.12 26.60
C THR A 305 35.75 17.12 25.78
N LEU A 306 35.28 17.47 24.58
CA LEU A 306 35.90 18.51 23.75
C LEU A 306 35.89 19.87 24.44
N LEU A 307 34.80 20.25 25.10
CA LEU A 307 34.72 21.51 25.83
C LEU A 307 35.75 21.57 26.97
N LYS A 308 35.97 20.47 27.69
CA LYS A 308 37.04 20.38 28.71
C LYS A 308 38.42 20.59 28.09
N TYR A 309 38.67 19.95 26.95
CA TYR A 309 39.94 20.08 26.22
C TYR A 309 40.18 21.52 25.74
N PHE A 310 39.19 22.16 25.11
CA PHE A 310 39.30 23.55 24.66
C PHE A 310 39.53 24.52 25.82
N ARG A 311 38.81 24.36 26.94
CA ARG A 311 39.04 25.16 28.15
C ARG A 311 40.47 25.04 28.68
N TYR A 312 41.05 23.83 28.61
CA TYR A 312 42.42 23.60 29.02
C TYR A 312 43.41 24.31 28.09
N GLU A 313 43.25 24.17 26.77
CA GLU A 313 44.14 24.84 25.81
C GLU A 313 44.00 26.37 25.82
N ASP A 314 42.79 26.90 25.98
CA ASP A 314 42.54 28.33 26.17
C ASP A 314 43.25 28.86 27.44
N ARG A 315 43.22 28.09 28.53
CA ARG A 315 43.96 28.43 29.75
C ARG A 315 45.46 28.47 29.47
N ARG A 316 46.02 27.46 28.78
CA ARG A 316 47.44 27.47 28.40
C ARG A 316 47.81 28.64 27.48
N PHE A 317 46.93 29.00 26.55
CA PHE A 317 47.13 30.14 25.68
C PHE A 317 47.13 31.45 26.46
N THR A 318 46.14 31.67 27.33
CA THR A 318 46.06 32.87 28.17
C THR A 318 47.24 32.98 29.14
N ASP A 319 47.69 31.86 29.72
CA ASP A 319 48.85 31.84 30.59
C ASP A 319 50.14 32.19 29.83
N ARG A 320 50.34 31.67 28.60
CA ARG A 320 51.46 32.07 27.72
C ARG A 320 51.41 33.56 27.37
N LEU A 321 50.23 34.09 27.09
CA LEU A 321 50.07 35.50 26.76
C LEU A 321 50.40 36.40 27.97
N LYS A 322 49.96 36.01 29.17
CA LYS A 322 50.30 36.69 30.43
C LYS A 322 51.81 36.64 30.70
N ALA A 323 52.45 35.48 30.55
CA ALA A 323 53.90 35.35 30.75
C ALA A 323 54.69 36.24 29.78
N ARG A 324 54.30 36.30 28.50
CA ARG A 324 54.91 37.20 27.51
C ARG A 324 54.71 38.67 27.88
N LYS A 325 53.53 39.03 28.41
CA LYS A 325 53.27 40.39 28.88
C LYS A 325 54.16 40.76 30.07
N GLN A 326 54.29 39.85 31.04
CA GLN A 326 55.15 40.05 32.21
C GLN A 326 56.63 40.20 31.81
N LEU A 327 57.14 39.41 30.86
CA LEU A 327 58.50 39.59 30.34
C LEU A 327 58.69 40.97 29.72
N LYS A 328 57.74 41.45 28.91
CA LYS A 328 57.81 42.80 28.33
C LYS A 328 57.69 43.91 29.37
N GLU A 329 56.93 43.70 30.44
CA GLU A 329 56.85 44.66 31.56
C GLU A 329 58.19 44.69 32.30
N ARG A 330 58.80 43.54 32.59
CA ARG A 330 60.17 43.46 33.16
C ARG A 330 61.24 44.10 32.27
N GLU A 331 61.23 43.85 30.96
CA GLU A 331 62.15 44.49 29.99
C GLU A 331 61.98 46.02 29.90
N LYS A 332 60.80 46.55 30.27
CA LYS A 332 60.57 48.00 30.33
C LYS A 332 61.00 48.60 31.67
N GLU A 333 60.89 47.83 32.75
CA GLU A 333 61.33 48.21 34.09
C GLU A 333 62.85 48.08 34.26
N GLU A 334 63.50 47.24 33.45
CA GLU A 334 64.96 47.28 33.32
C GLU A 334 65.38 48.66 32.79
N PRO A 335 66.24 49.39 33.53
CA PRO A 335 66.68 50.70 33.09
C PRO A 335 67.39 50.49 31.76
N ARG A 336 66.79 50.97 30.67
CA ARG A 336 67.48 51.11 29.39
C ARG A 336 68.68 52.01 29.65
N VAL A 337 69.83 51.41 29.92
CA VAL A 337 71.12 52.08 29.90
C VAL A 337 71.22 52.56 28.46
N LYS A 338 70.80 53.81 28.22
CA LYS A 338 71.09 54.50 26.98
C LYS A 338 72.60 54.43 26.91
N SER A 339 73.13 53.52 26.10
CA SER A 339 74.54 53.56 25.77
C SER A 339 74.71 54.89 25.07
N CYS A 340 75.15 55.90 25.82
CA CYS A 340 75.85 57.04 25.26
C CYS A 340 77.11 56.45 24.66
N VAL A 341 76.98 55.85 23.48
CA VAL A 341 78.11 55.62 22.61
C VAL A 341 78.46 57.03 22.17
N GLU A 342 79.45 57.61 22.85
CA GLU A 342 80.02 58.90 22.52
C GLU A 342 80.81 58.72 21.21
N VAL A 343 80.09 58.67 20.10
CA VAL A 343 80.69 58.59 18.77
C VAL A 343 81.27 59.95 18.49
N ARG A 344 82.61 60.04 18.44
CA ARG A 344 83.29 61.24 17.93
C ARG A 344 82.74 61.57 16.54
N ARG A 345 82.25 62.80 16.37
CA ARG A 345 81.79 63.30 15.08
C ARG A 345 82.98 63.36 14.13
N ASP A 346 83.00 62.48 13.16
CA ASP A 346 83.95 62.53 12.05
C ASP A 346 83.50 63.62 11.07
N PRO A 347 84.24 64.74 10.95
CA PRO A 347 83.86 65.86 10.07
C PRO A 347 83.80 65.47 8.59
N ASN A 348 84.48 64.39 8.18
CA ASN A 348 84.51 63.95 6.79
C ASN A 348 83.35 62.99 6.45
N ARG A 349 82.64 62.43 7.45
CA ARG A 349 81.53 61.49 7.26
C ARG A 349 80.39 62.08 6.42
N LEU A 350 80.20 63.40 6.45
CA LEU A 350 79.14 64.07 5.69
C LEU A 350 79.39 64.04 4.18
N LEU A 351 80.65 64.02 3.76
CA LEU A 351 81.06 64.04 2.35
C LEU A 351 81.31 62.63 1.78
N GLN A 352 81.31 61.61 2.64
CA GLN A 352 81.49 60.22 2.22
C GLN A 352 80.13 59.61 1.85
N PRO A 353 80.02 58.95 0.68
CA PRO A 353 78.81 58.25 0.32
C PRO A 353 78.50 57.14 1.33
N THR A 354 77.21 56.93 1.59
CA THR A 354 76.78 55.83 2.46
C THR A 354 77.08 54.48 1.80
N LEU A 355 77.30 53.45 2.62
CA LEU A 355 77.49 52.08 2.10
C LEU A 355 76.34 51.64 1.19
N GLY A 356 75.12 52.07 1.48
CA GLY A 356 73.96 51.85 0.61
C GLY A 356 74.12 52.53 -0.75
N TRP A 357 74.55 53.79 -0.78
CA TRP A 357 74.81 54.51 -2.03
C TRP A 357 75.91 53.83 -2.86
N LEU A 358 77.03 53.45 -2.24
CA LEU A 358 78.11 52.71 -2.90
C LEU A 358 77.62 51.37 -3.46
N TYR A 359 76.75 50.67 -2.75
CA TYR A 359 76.19 49.40 -3.22
C TYR A 359 75.28 49.58 -4.44
N HIS A 360 74.56 50.71 -4.52
CA HIS A 360 73.71 51.03 -5.67
C HIS A 360 74.52 51.50 -6.89
N THR A 361 75.56 52.31 -6.71
CA THR A 361 76.37 52.81 -7.82
C THR A 361 77.34 51.75 -8.38
N ARG A 362 77.91 50.91 -7.52
CA ARG A 362 78.77 49.79 -7.96
C ARG A 362 78.00 48.76 -8.81
N LYS A 363 76.69 48.61 -8.60
CA LYS A 363 75.81 47.80 -9.46
C LYS A 363 75.59 48.38 -10.86
N CYS A 364 75.88 49.66 -11.08
CA CYS A 364 75.75 50.30 -12.39
C CYS A 364 77.07 50.35 -13.18
N GLU A 365 78.23 50.30 -12.52
CA GLU A 365 79.54 50.42 -13.19
C GLU A 365 80.12 49.08 -13.69
N ASP A 366 79.70 47.94 -13.14
CA ASP A 366 80.14 46.61 -13.62
C ASP A 366 79.36 46.11 -14.87
N SER A 367 78.67 46.99 -15.61
CA SER A 367 77.86 46.66 -16.79
C SER A 367 78.36 47.31 -18.07
N ASP A 368 79.68 47.35 -18.28
CA ASP A 368 80.26 47.51 -19.62
C ASP A 368 80.28 46.15 -20.36
N SER A 369 79.08 45.62 -20.63
CA SER A 369 78.86 44.64 -21.69
C SER A 369 77.43 44.75 -22.22
N SER A 370 77.34 45.02 -23.52
CA SER A 370 76.19 45.02 -24.43
C SER A 370 74.83 44.50 -23.91
N THR A 371 73.82 45.33 -24.16
CA THR A 371 72.46 44.94 -24.56
C THR A 371 71.75 43.92 -23.66
N VAL A 372 70.98 44.39 -22.68
CA VAL A 372 69.50 44.27 -22.63
C VAL A 372 69.03 45.32 -21.61
N SER A 373 68.70 46.53 -22.08
CA SER A 373 67.90 47.44 -21.25
C SER A 373 66.52 46.80 -21.11
N ALA A 374 66.23 46.32 -19.90
CA ALA A 374 64.94 45.75 -19.53
C ALA A 374 63.83 46.72 -19.98
N PRO A 375 62.75 46.24 -20.62
CA PRO A 375 61.72 47.12 -21.13
C PRO A 375 61.13 47.87 -19.94
N GLN A 376 61.29 49.18 -19.94
CA GLN A 376 60.61 50.08 -19.02
C GLN A 376 59.11 49.92 -19.29
N LEU A 377 58.47 49.00 -18.56
CA LEU A 377 57.04 48.74 -18.70
C LEU A 377 56.32 50.00 -18.23
N HIS A 378 55.94 50.84 -19.19
CA HIS A 378 55.03 51.96 -18.97
C HIS A 378 53.79 51.43 -18.23
N ILE A 379 53.30 52.14 -17.22
CA ILE A 379 52.23 51.67 -16.30
C ILE A 379 50.99 51.16 -17.06
N GLN A 380 50.75 51.67 -18.28
CA GLN A 380 49.65 51.23 -19.15
C GLN A 380 49.84 49.81 -19.75
N HIS A 381 51.08 49.31 -19.82
CA HIS A 381 51.43 47.98 -20.34
C HIS A 381 51.52 46.91 -19.24
N LEU A 382 51.31 47.27 -17.97
CA LEU A 382 51.17 46.30 -16.90
C LEU A 382 49.80 45.63 -16.99
N ARG A 383 49.75 44.29 -17.09
CA ARG A 383 48.50 43.54 -16.96
C ARG A 383 47.88 43.85 -15.60
N LYS A 384 46.74 44.55 -15.58
CA LYS A 384 45.99 44.82 -14.35
C LYS A 384 45.66 43.48 -13.69
N LEU A 385 46.09 43.30 -12.43
CA LEU A 385 45.78 42.11 -11.63
C LEU A 385 44.26 41.90 -11.62
N GLY A 386 43.82 40.70 -11.99
CA GLY A 386 42.40 40.33 -12.01
C GLY A 386 41.76 40.51 -10.65
N LYS A 387 40.48 40.91 -10.62
CA LYS A 387 39.73 41.10 -9.36
C LYS A 387 39.84 39.82 -8.50
N PRO A 388 40.33 39.89 -7.25
CA PRO A 388 40.38 38.75 -6.34
C PRO A 388 39.01 38.09 -6.19
N ALA A 389 38.95 36.77 -6.02
CA ALA A 389 37.71 36.00 -6.04
C ALA A 389 36.66 36.50 -5.04
N TRP A 390 37.07 36.97 -3.86
CA TRP A 390 36.18 37.54 -2.83
C TRP A 390 35.60 38.92 -3.18
N ARG A 391 36.04 39.54 -4.28
CA ARG A 391 35.46 40.78 -4.85
C ARG A 391 34.63 40.55 -6.11
N LYS A 392 34.47 39.31 -6.58
CA LYS A 392 33.51 39.00 -7.66
C LYS A 392 32.09 39.16 -7.10
N GLY A 393 31.32 40.11 -7.63
CA GLY A 393 29.92 40.38 -7.22
C GLY A 393 29.68 41.69 -6.47
N LEU A 394 30.71 42.51 -6.21
CA LEU A 394 30.61 43.77 -5.45
C LEU A 394 30.56 45.05 -6.32
N THR A 395 30.23 44.97 -7.60
CA THR A 395 30.06 46.18 -8.44
C THR A 395 28.81 46.08 -9.30
N SER A 396 27.92 47.06 -9.10
CA SER A 396 26.84 47.49 -10.02
C SER A 396 27.36 47.87 -11.39
#